data_AF-A0A4Q5TGC6-F1
#
_entry.id   AF-A0A4Q5TGC6-F1
#
_cell.length_a   1.000
_cell.length_b   1.000
_cell.length_c   1.000
_cell.angle_alpha   90.00
_cell.angle_beta   90.00
_cell.angle_gamma   90.00
#
_symmetry.space_group_name_H-M   'P 1'
#
loop_
_entity.id
_entity.type
_entity.pdbx_description
1 polymer ?
#
loop_
_entity_poly.entity_id
_entity_poly.type
_entity_poly.pdbx_seq_one_letter_code
_entity_poly.pdbx_strand_id
1 'polypeptide(L)'
;MTKSIFIKYLFLAALAGNCPMWGTAQQNAELIIKFNLVANNKPIVIADSNYYTAFDEPYKLSRLKFYVSNVSVGDEKKVDRYSNVFLIDAGGLDSATITIRSQTYSQVSFNLGVDSILNCSGAQDGDLDPLNGMFWTWNSGYIFFKLEGYSDSSRADLQRIEQHVGGYRSP
;
A
#
# COMPACT_ATOMS: atom_id res chain seq x y z
N MET A 1 -4.42 -40.94 -0.75
CA MET A 1 -4.45 -41.61 -2.06
C MET A 1 -5.77 -41.27 -2.75
N THR A 2 -5.77 -40.27 -3.63
CA THR A 2 -6.94 -39.98 -4.48
C THR A 2 -6.44 -39.50 -5.84
N LYS A 3 -6.53 -40.45 -6.79
CA LYS A 3 -6.74 -40.34 -8.25
C LYS A 3 -6.00 -39.29 -9.07
N SER A 4 -4.99 -39.83 -9.76
CA SER A 4 -4.48 -39.53 -11.11
C SER A 4 -5.57 -39.19 -12.15
N ILE A 5 -5.22 -38.44 -13.21
CA ILE A 5 -5.23 -38.92 -14.62
C ILE A 5 -4.87 -37.78 -15.60
N PHE A 6 -3.79 -37.98 -16.35
CA PHE A 6 -3.43 -37.29 -17.59
C PHE A 6 -4.28 -37.84 -18.75
N ILE A 7 -4.88 -36.98 -19.59
CA ILE A 7 -5.46 -37.41 -20.87
C ILE A 7 -4.82 -36.61 -22.01
N LYS A 8 -4.25 -37.39 -22.95
CA LYS A 8 -3.57 -36.98 -24.17
C LYS A 8 -4.57 -36.43 -25.20
N TYR A 9 -4.19 -35.33 -25.85
CA TYR A 9 -4.86 -34.78 -27.02
C TYR A 9 -4.68 -35.68 -28.24
N LEU A 10 -5.79 -36.08 -28.86
CA LEU A 10 -5.87 -36.38 -30.28
C LEU A 10 -7.30 -36.08 -30.74
N PHE A 11 -7.50 -35.00 -31.48
CA PHE A 11 -8.75 -34.74 -32.18
C PHE A 11 -8.43 -34.27 -33.60
N LEU A 12 -8.81 -35.08 -34.57
CA LEU A 12 -8.87 -34.74 -35.99
C LEU A 12 -10.33 -34.92 -36.43
N ALA A 13 -11.04 -33.82 -36.68
CA ALA A 13 -12.25 -33.79 -37.49
C ALA A 13 -12.55 -32.33 -37.86
N ALA A 14 -12.33 -32.01 -39.14
CA ALA A 14 -12.79 -30.77 -39.75
C ALA A 14 -14.26 -30.94 -40.15
N LEU A 15 -15.14 -30.09 -39.60
CA LEU A 15 -16.47 -29.82 -40.14
C LEU A 15 -16.77 -28.32 -39.93
N ALA A 16 -17.11 -27.66 -41.03
CA ALA A 16 -17.44 -26.25 -41.11
C ALA A 16 -18.73 -25.95 -40.34
N GLY A 17 -18.73 -24.86 -39.55
CA GLY A 17 -19.92 -24.31 -38.92
C GLY A 17 -19.66 -23.79 -37.51
N ASN A 18 -19.42 -22.48 -37.40
CA ASN A 18 -19.40 -21.69 -36.17
C ASN A 18 -18.54 -22.25 -35.02
N CYS A 19 -17.25 -21.93 -35.08
CA CYS A 19 -16.34 -22.08 -33.96
C CYS A 19 -16.92 -21.37 -32.72
N PRO A 20 -17.15 -22.07 -31.59
CA PRO A 20 -17.56 -21.40 -30.37
C PRO A 20 -16.41 -20.47 -29.99
N MET A 21 -16.74 -19.19 -29.81
CA MET A 21 -15.83 -18.13 -29.38
C MET A 21 -14.90 -18.66 -28.28
N TRP A 22 -13.60 -18.74 -28.58
CA TRP A 22 -12.57 -18.87 -27.56
C TRP A 22 -12.54 -17.54 -26.82
N GLY A 23 -13.41 -17.39 -25.82
CA GLY A 23 -13.23 -16.36 -24.81
C GLY A 23 -11.90 -16.64 -24.13
N THR A 24 -10.91 -15.80 -24.35
CA THR A 24 -9.72 -15.79 -23.49
C THR A 24 -10.22 -15.43 -22.10
N ALA A 25 -10.34 -16.41 -21.21
CA ALA A 25 -10.59 -16.14 -19.80
C ALA A 25 -9.41 -15.29 -19.33
N GLN A 26 -9.65 -14.01 -19.07
CA GLN A 26 -8.63 -13.13 -18.52
C GLN A 26 -8.37 -13.60 -17.09
N GLN A 27 -7.31 -14.38 -16.92
CA GLN A 27 -6.90 -14.85 -15.61
C GLN A 27 -6.44 -13.63 -14.81
N ASN A 28 -7.01 -13.44 -13.63
CA ASN A 28 -6.50 -12.44 -12.69
C ASN A 28 -5.28 -13.03 -11.98
N ALA A 29 -4.26 -12.19 -11.78
CA ALA A 29 -3.11 -12.49 -10.94
C ALA A 29 -3.13 -11.56 -9.72
N GLU A 30 -2.41 -11.94 -8.68
CA GLU A 30 -2.25 -11.12 -7.49
C GLU A 30 -0.87 -10.47 -7.49
N LEU A 31 -0.84 -9.15 -7.39
CA LEU A 31 0.36 -8.37 -7.15
C LEU A 31 0.41 -8.01 -5.67
N ILE A 32 1.46 -8.48 -4.98
CA ILE A 32 1.71 -8.14 -3.59
C ILE A 32 2.86 -7.15 -3.55
N ILE A 33 2.58 -5.91 -3.13
CA ILE A 33 3.58 -4.88 -2.91
C ILE A 33 3.92 -4.86 -1.42
N LYS A 34 5.13 -5.30 -1.09
CA LYS A 34 5.64 -5.33 0.29
C LYS A 34 6.53 -4.11 0.55
N PHE A 35 6.20 -3.38 1.61
CA PHE A 35 7.00 -2.24 2.07
C PHE A 35 7.95 -2.70 3.18
N ASN A 36 9.25 -2.71 2.89
CA ASN A 36 10.28 -3.01 3.87
C ASN A 36 10.81 -1.70 4.45
N LEU A 37 10.33 -1.34 5.64
CA LEU A 37 10.69 -0.09 6.30
C LEU A 37 12.02 -0.23 7.04
N VAL A 38 12.97 0.65 6.75
CA VAL A 38 14.35 0.57 7.26
C VAL A 38 14.81 1.94 7.73
N ALA A 39 15.48 1.99 8.88
CA ALA A 39 16.18 3.15 9.42
C ALA A 39 17.57 2.71 9.93
N ASN A 40 18.60 3.51 9.67
CA ASN A 40 20.01 3.18 10.00
C ASN A 40 20.42 1.74 9.58
N ASN A 41 20.01 1.33 8.37
CA ASN A 41 20.24 0.00 7.80
C ASN A 41 19.64 -1.17 8.60
N LYS A 42 18.65 -0.90 9.46
CA LYS A 42 17.92 -1.90 10.25
C LYS A 42 16.42 -1.80 10.00
N PRO A 43 15.69 -2.91 9.98
CA PRO A 43 14.23 -2.88 9.93
C PRO A 43 13.64 -1.99 11.03
N ILE A 44 12.56 -1.29 10.71
CA ILE A 44 11.81 -0.52 11.69
C ILE A 44 11.02 -1.49 12.58
N VAL A 45 11.20 -1.37 13.90
CA VAL A 45 10.47 -2.09 14.94
C VAL A 45 9.95 -1.06 15.92
N ILE A 46 8.63 -1.03 16.09
CA ILE A 46 7.95 -0.09 16.97
C ILE A 46 8.27 -0.41 18.44
N ALA A 47 8.55 0.64 19.23
CA ALA A 47 8.84 0.65 20.66
C ALA A 47 10.12 -0.09 21.14
N ASP A 48 10.67 -1.00 20.34
CA ASP A 48 11.73 -1.94 20.76
C ASP A 48 13.09 -1.70 20.06
N SER A 49 13.31 -0.53 19.48
CA SER A 49 14.57 -0.21 18.78
C SER A 49 14.95 1.26 18.88
N ASN A 50 16.26 1.49 19.07
CA ASN A 50 16.89 2.80 18.97
C ASN A 50 17.40 3.03 17.55
N TYR A 51 17.03 4.18 17.00
CA TYR A 51 17.48 4.72 15.72
C TYR A 51 18.25 6.02 15.98
N TYR A 52 18.95 6.51 14.96
CA TYR A 52 19.81 7.69 15.06
C TYR A 52 19.54 8.65 13.91
N THR A 53 19.46 9.93 14.22
CA THR A 53 19.39 10.99 13.19
C THR A 53 20.74 11.12 12.48
N ALA A 54 20.81 11.99 11.46
CA ALA A 54 22.08 12.33 10.82
C ALA A 54 23.08 13.06 11.74
N PHE A 55 22.64 13.50 12.93
CA PHE A 55 23.44 14.17 13.94
C PHE A 55 23.76 13.27 15.14
N ASP A 56 23.63 11.95 14.99
CA ASP A 56 23.87 10.93 16.03
C ASP A 56 22.97 11.05 17.27
N GLU A 57 21.80 11.66 17.12
CA GLU A 57 20.82 11.77 18.21
C GLU A 57 19.92 10.53 18.26
N PRO A 58 19.77 9.87 19.42
CA PRO A 58 18.94 8.68 19.54
C PRO A 58 17.45 9.04 19.51
N TYR A 59 16.67 8.21 18.85
CA TYR A 59 15.21 8.25 18.90
C TYR A 59 14.60 6.85 18.83
N LYS A 60 13.38 6.73 19.36
CA LYS A 60 12.55 5.52 19.27
C LYS A 60 11.24 5.87 18.59
N LEU A 61 10.75 4.98 17.74
CA LEU A 61 9.45 5.13 17.10
C LEU A 61 8.37 4.42 17.91
N SER A 62 7.27 5.11 18.17
CA SER A 62 6.06 4.54 18.78
C SER A 62 4.96 4.30 17.74
N ARG A 63 4.95 5.04 16.62
CA ARG A 63 4.06 4.82 15.48
C ARG A 63 4.74 5.23 14.18
N LEU A 64 4.52 4.46 13.12
CA LEU A 64 4.83 4.84 11.75
C LEU A 64 3.74 4.28 10.83
N LYS A 65 2.93 5.16 10.25
CA LYS A 65 1.85 4.80 9.33
C LYS A 65 1.81 5.71 8.12
N PHE A 66 1.42 5.19 6.96
CA PHE A 66 1.22 6.01 5.77
C PHE A 66 0.24 5.39 4.79
N TYR A 67 -0.37 6.24 3.97
CA TYR A 67 -1.25 5.80 2.89
C TYR A 67 -0.49 5.59 1.59
N VAL A 68 -0.86 4.53 0.86
CA VAL A 68 -0.45 4.28 -0.52
C VAL A 68 -1.70 4.30 -1.38
N SER A 69 -1.73 5.13 -2.41
CA SER A 69 -2.90 5.26 -3.28
C SER A 69 -2.52 5.31 -4.76
N ASN A 70 -3.53 5.25 -5.64
CA ASN A 70 -3.37 5.40 -7.09
C ASN A 70 -2.31 4.45 -7.68
N VAL A 71 -2.33 3.20 -7.23
CA VAL A 71 -1.38 2.21 -7.74
C VAL A 71 -1.67 1.96 -9.21
N SER A 72 -0.63 1.95 -10.01
CA SER A 72 -0.70 1.67 -11.44
C SER A 72 0.45 0.75 -11.84
N VAL A 73 0.13 -0.17 -12.76
CA VAL A 73 1.10 -1.10 -13.32
C VAL A 73 0.99 -1.08 -14.83
N GLY A 74 2.13 -1.14 -15.51
CA GLY A 74 2.15 -0.95 -16.96
C GLY A 74 3.49 -1.17 -17.61
N ASP A 75 3.53 -0.76 -18.87
CA ASP A 75 4.71 -0.49 -19.68
C ASP A 75 4.54 0.87 -20.39
N GLU A 76 5.45 1.21 -21.31
CA GLU A 76 5.42 2.48 -22.07
C GLU A 76 4.15 2.67 -22.92
N LYS A 77 3.41 1.60 -23.23
CA LYS A 77 2.26 1.61 -24.14
C LYS A 77 0.92 1.46 -23.42
N LYS A 78 0.89 0.76 -22.30
CA LYS A 78 -0.34 0.44 -21.56
C LYS A 78 -0.12 0.53 -20.05
N VAL A 79 -0.98 1.31 -19.39
CA VAL A 79 -1.00 1.46 -17.93
C VAL A 79 -2.38 1.10 -17.40
N ASP A 80 -2.45 0.08 -16.55
CA ASP A 80 -3.63 -0.25 -15.75
C ASP A 80 -3.58 0.53 -14.43
N ARG A 81 -4.68 1.19 -14.06
CA ARG A 81 -4.78 2.02 -12.85
C ARG A 81 -5.79 1.42 -11.87
N TYR A 82 -5.45 1.46 -10.58
CA TYR A 82 -6.25 0.94 -9.48
C TYR A 82 -6.47 2.08 -8.47
N SER A 83 -7.73 2.43 -8.22
CA SER A 83 -8.14 3.56 -7.36
C SER A 83 -8.22 3.18 -5.88
N ASN A 84 -7.41 2.21 -5.46
CA ASN A 84 -7.43 1.69 -4.10
C ASN A 84 -6.55 2.57 -3.20
N VAL A 85 -6.90 2.64 -1.92
CA VAL A 85 -6.05 3.23 -0.88
C VAL A 85 -5.71 2.12 0.09
N PHE A 86 -4.42 2.03 0.43
CA PHE A 86 -3.89 1.06 1.39
C PHE A 86 -3.28 1.79 2.57
N LEU A 87 -3.61 1.36 3.79
CA LEU A 87 -2.91 1.78 4.99
C LEU A 87 -1.73 0.84 5.22
N ILE A 88 -0.52 1.42 5.31
CA ILE A 88 0.67 0.69 5.73
C ILE A 88 0.98 1.10 7.17
N ASP A 89 0.97 0.13 8.09
CA ASP A 89 1.27 0.32 9.51
C ASP A 89 2.51 -0.49 9.91
N ALA A 90 3.56 0.19 10.35
CA ALA A 90 4.79 -0.46 10.82
C ALA A 90 4.62 -1.20 12.16
N GLY A 91 3.55 -0.92 12.92
CA GLY A 91 3.18 -1.67 14.11
C GLY A 91 2.41 -2.96 13.79
N GLY A 92 1.94 -3.11 12.55
CA GLY A 92 1.29 -4.30 12.00
C GLY A 92 2.14 -4.97 10.91
N LEU A 93 1.60 -6.05 10.33
CA LEU A 93 2.16 -6.69 9.13
C LEU A 93 1.31 -6.32 7.92
N ASP A 94 1.28 -5.04 7.55
CA ASP A 94 0.43 -4.61 6.44
C ASP A 94 1.21 -4.51 5.13
N SER A 95 0.65 -5.11 4.09
CA SER A 95 1.17 -5.08 2.72
C SER A 95 0.05 -4.67 1.77
N ALA A 96 0.39 -3.90 0.74
CA ALA A 96 -0.60 -3.51 -0.27
C ALA A 96 -0.78 -4.68 -1.24
N THR A 97 -1.96 -5.29 -1.20
CA THR A 97 -2.30 -6.42 -2.07
C THR A 97 -3.31 -5.97 -3.11
N ILE A 98 -2.98 -6.20 -4.38
CA ILE A 98 -3.76 -5.70 -5.51
C ILE A 98 -4.01 -6.84 -6.49
N THR A 99 -5.29 -7.10 -6.78
CA THR A 99 -5.65 -7.97 -7.88
C THR A 99 -5.40 -7.26 -9.20
N ILE A 100 -4.51 -7.82 -10.01
CA ILE A 100 -4.12 -7.30 -11.32
C ILE A 100 -4.56 -8.27 -12.42
N ARG A 101 -4.56 -7.79 -13.66
CA ARG A 101 -4.71 -8.68 -14.81
C ARG A 101 -3.43 -9.51 -14.95
N SER A 102 -3.54 -10.79 -15.28
CA SER A 102 -2.37 -11.63 -15.55
C SER A 102 -1.74 -11.23 -16.90
N GLN A 103 -0.92 -10.19 -16.88
CA GLN A 103 -0.11 -9.72 -18.00
C GLN A 103 1.28 -9.32 -17.47
N THR A 104 2.25 -9.23 -18.36
CA THR A 104 3.60 -8.76 -18.00
C THR A 104 3.59 -7.25 -17.80
N TYR A 105 4.17 -6.80 -16.69
CA TYR A 105 4.34 -5.39 -16.35
C TYR A 105 5.82 -5.11 -16.12
N SER A 106 6.32 -3.96 -16.56
CA SER A 106 7.71 -3.54 -16.35
C SER A 106 7.83 -2.35 -15.39
N GLN A 107 6.71 -1.70 -15.05
CA GLN A 107 6.66 -0.52 -14.21
C GLN A 107 5.54 -0.62 -13.18
N VAL A 108 5.82 -0.13 -11.97
CA VAL A 108 4.84 0.10 -10.90
C VAL A 108 4.99 1.52 -10.39
N SER A 109 3.88 2.23 -10.24
CA SER A 109 3.83 3.60 -9.74
C SER A 109 2.70 3.73 -8.74
N PHE A 110 2.89 4.52 -7.69
CA PHE A 110 1.90 4.79 -6.66
C PHE A 110 2.17 6.14 -6.01
N ASN A 111 1.17 6.67 -5.32
CA ASN A 111 1.27 7.90 -4.54
C ASN A 111 1.44 7.56 -3.05
N LEU A 112 2.19 8.40 -2.33
CA LEU A 112 2.16 8.43 -0.86
C LEU A 112 1.13 9.47 -0.42
N GLY A 113 0.07 9.01 0.24
CA GLY A 113 -1.06 9.83 0.68
C GLY A 113 -2.38 9.44 0.05
N VAL A 114 -3.39 10.29 0.27
CA VAL A 114 -4.77 10.06 -0.16
C VAL A 114 -5.12 11.03 -1.30
N ASP A 115 -5.93 10.58 -2.26
CA ASP A 115 -6.42 11.44 -3.33
C ASP A 115 -7.20 12.64 -2.77
N SER A 116 -7.06 13.81 -3.40
CA SER A 116 -7.69 15.06 -2.94
C SER A 116 -9.21 14.95 -2.78
N ILE A 117 -9.89 14.21 -3.65
CA ILE A 117 -11.34 14.02 -3.60
C ILE A 117 -11.71 13.21 -2.37
N LEU A 118 -11.03 12.08 -2.15
CA LEU A 118 -11.23 11.23 -0.97
C LEU A 118 -10.90 12.00 0.31
N ASN A 119 -9.83 12.79 0.29
CA ASN A 119 -9.42 13.58 1.44
C ASN A 119 -10.43 14.67 1.84
N CYS A 120 -11.20 15.18 0.88
CA CYS A 120 -12.25 16.18 1.13
C CYS A 120 -13.65 15.58 1.33
N SER A 121 -13.79 14.25 1.25
CA SER A 121 -15.09 13.56 1.35
C SER A 121 -15.48 13.21 2.80
N GLY A 122 -14.66 13.59 3.78
CA GLY A 122 -14.88 13.30 5.20
C GLY A 122 -14.41 11.90 5.60
N ALA A 123 -14.92 11.44 6.74
CA ALA A 123 -14.65 10.10 7.28
C ALA A 123 -15.23 9.01 6.35
N GLN A 124 -14.44 7.98 6.09
CA GLN A 124 -14.79 6.83 5.27
C GLN A 124 -14.49 5.55 6.04
N ASP A 125 -14.79 4.39 5.46
CA ASP A 125 -14.56 3.08 6.09
C ASP A 125 -13.29 2.40 5.54
N GLY A 126 -12.95 1.22 6.07
CA GLY A 126 -11.82 0.41 5.61
C GLY A 126 -10.47 1.01 5.99
N ASP A 127 -9.52 1.05 5.05
CA ASP A 127 -8.19 1.63 5.33
C ASP A 127 -8.25 3.13 5.67
N LEU A 128 -9.30 3.82 5.19
CA LEU A 128 -9.60 5.21 5.51
C LEU A 128 -10.48 5.36 6.77
N ASP A 129 -10.73 4.30 7.54
CA ASP A 129 -11.47 4.42 8.79
C ASP A 129 -10.73 5.34 9.80
N PRO A 130 -11.36 6.41 10.32
CA PRO A 130 -10.79 7.25 11.37
C PRO A 130 -10.30 6.47 12.62
N LEU A 131 -10.85 5.28 12.89
CA LEU A 131 -10.40 4.38 13.95
C LEU A 131 -8.93 3.96 13.78
N ASN A 132 -8.39 4.02 12.56
CA ASN A 132 -6.97 3.80 12.30
C ASN A 132 -6.06 4.91 12.84
N GLY A 133 -6.64 6.01 13.35
CA GLY A 133 -5.93 7.14 13.94
C GLY A 133 -5.24 8.03 12.90
N MET A 134 -5.71 7.99 11.66
CA MET A 134 -5.13 8.65 10.49
C MET A 134 -6.04 9.76 9.93
N PHE A 135 -6.95 10.30 10.75
CA PHE A 135 -7.88 11.37 10.36
C PHE A 135 -7.89 12.50 11.40
N TRP A 136 -7.77 13.74 10.95
CA TRP A 136 -7.94 14.92 11.79
C TRP A 136 -9.40 15.34 11.84
N THR A 137 -9.99 15.28 13.04
CA THR A 137 -11.37 15.70 13.28
C THR A 137 -11.56 17.21 13.14
N TRP A 138 -10.55 18.02 13.45
CA TRP A 138 -10.63 19.50 13.45
C TRP A 138 -10.53 20.13 12.07
N ASN A 139 -9.91 19.46 11.09
CA ASN A 139 -9.81 19.93 9.70
C ASN A 139 -10.50 18.99 8.70
N SER A 140 -11.15 17.93 9.19
CA SER A 140 -11.82 16.90 8.39
C SER A 140 -10.98 16.37 7.22
N GLY A 141 -9.76 15.93 7.51
CA GLY A 141 -8.83 15.44 6.49
C GLY A 141 -7.90 14.36 7.01
N TYR A 142 -7.34 13.58 6.09
CA TYR A 142 -6.45 12.46 6.42
C TYR A 142 -5.02 12.92 6.67
N ILE A 143 -4.38 12.21 7.60
CA ILE A 143 -2.94 12.22 7.83
C ILE A 143 -2.34 11.25 6.82
N PHE A 144 -1.61 11.76 5.83
CA PHE A 144 -1.01 10.94 4.77
C PHE A 144 0.18 10.14 5.28
N PHE A 145 0.94 10.73 6.18
CA PHE A 145 2.10 10.13 6.83
C PHE A 145 2.11 10.53 8.30
N LYS A 146 2.22 9.54 9.18
CA LYS A 146 2.26 9.69 10.62
C LYS A 146 3.53 9.04 11.16
N LEU A 147 4.36 9.83 11.82
CA LEU A 147 5.49 9.38 12.61
C LEU A 147 5.35 9.94 14.02
N GLU A 148 5.38 9.06 15.01
CA GLU A 148 5.36 9.41 16.43
C GLU A 148 6.46 8.62 17.14
N GLY A 149 7.02 9.20 18.19
CA GLY A 149 8.14 8.60 18.90
C GLY A 149 8.64 9.44 20.07
N TYR A 150 9.86 9.11 20.50
CA TYR A 150 10.55 9.78 21.61
C TYR A 150 12.02 10.00 21.24
N SER A 151 12.60 11.11 21.69
CA SER A 151 14.02 11.38 21.55
C SER A 151 14.51 12.20 22.72
N ASP A 152 15.66 11.85 23.29
CA ASP A 152 16.24 12.57 24.43
C ASP A 152 16.57 14.04 24.09
N SER A 153 16.79 14.33 22.80
CA SER A 153 17.00 15.69 22.27
C SER A 153 15.71 16.51 22.15
N SER A 154 14.53 15.91 22.27
CA SER A 154 13.27 16.64 22.15
C SER A 154 12.98 17.49 23.38
N ARG A 155 12.56 18.74 23.14
CA ARG A 155 12.12 19.69 24.17
C ARG A 155 10.61 19.65 24.43
N ALA A 156 9.87 18.83 23.68
CA ALA A 156 8.45 18.64 23.92
C ALA A 156 8.23 17.90 25.26
N ASP A 157 7.02 17.98 25.79
CA ASP A 157 6.65 17.18 26.96
C ASP A 157 6.84 15.69 26.67
N LEU A 158 7.28 14.97 27.71
CA LEU A 158 7.65 13.55 27.63
C LEU A 158 8.68 13.24 26.53
N GLN A 159 9.47 14.23 26.08
CA GLN A 159 10.46 14.06 25.02
C GLN A 159 9.87 13.52 23.71
N ARG A 160 8.58 13.80 23.45
CA ARG A 160 7.90 13.27 22.27
C ARG A 160 8.43 13.91 20.98
N ILE A 161 8.35 13.15 19.90
CA ILE A 161 8.53 13.62 18.53
C ILE A 161 7.30 13.21 17.73
N GLU A 162 6.72 14.15 16.99
CA GLU A 162 5.51 13.94 16.21
C GLU A 162 5.65 14.65 14.87
N GLN A 163 5.46 13.90 13.79
CA GLN A 163 5.42 14.43 12.44
C GLN A 163 4.21 13.84 11.72
N HIS A 164 3.20 14.68 11.54
CA HIS A 164 2.00 14.33 10.79
C HIS A 164 1.97 15.19 9.53
N VAL A 165 2.00 14.54 8.37
CA VAL A 165 1.93 15.20 7.06
C VAL A 165 0.61 14.85 6.42
N GLY A 166 -0.10 15.85 5.92
CA GLY A 166 -1.39 15.69 5.26
C GLY A 166 -2.04 17.04 4.99
N GLY A 167 -3.30 17.00 4.57
CA GLY A 167 -4.06 18.19 4.27
C GLY A 167 -3.86 18.66 2.82
N TYR A 168 -4.74 19.57 2.42
CA TYR A 168 -4.83 20.09 1.04
C TYR A 168 -4.95 21.62 1.00
N ARG A 169 -4.97 22.27 2.17
CA ARG A 169 -5.04 23.72 2.33
C ARG A 169 -3.66 24.24 2.68
N SER A 170 -3.33 25.42 2.15
CA SER A 170 -2.11 26.13 2.51
C SER A 170 -2.06 26.37 4.03
N PRO A 171 -0.87 26.32 4.66
CA PRO A 171 -0.67 26.71 6.06
C PRO A 171 -1.17 28.11 6.37
#